data_AF-A0A4V2QTM2-F1
#
_entry.id   AF-A0A4V2QTM2-F1
#
_cell.length_a   1.000
_cell.length_b   1.000
_cell.length_c   1.000
_cell.angle_alpha   90.00
_cell.angle_beta   90.00
_cell.angle_gamma   90.00
#
_symmetry.space_group_name_H-M   'P 1'
#
loop_
_entity.id
_entity.type
_entity.pdbx_description
1 polymer ?
#
loop_
_entity_poly.entity_id
_entity_poly.type
_entity_poly.pdbx_seq_one_letter_code
_entity_poly.pdbx_strand_id
1 'polypeptide(L)'
;MARGRKRKAGRRHPSGKLVQPSAAETQREAMATVLEARQRHYGVTARQARDERLGTALGRLAFGEVITSEQYAAGQKYAEIHHRHHAVLGWPMPFPASVTGILASDGVLGGSGAPPSRELVEKMRRHYGAVLDVLDQCDRDRLDAPGKAPSVLAYRLVCLDEDAGGWPQADLTNLALVLDALADLFGIARDAHRKVLT
;
A
#
# COMPACT_ATOMS: atom_id res chain seq x y z
N MET A 1 -3.14 7.40 -56.65
CA MET A 1 -3.76 7.91 -55.41
C MET A 1 -3.84 6.77 -54.40
N ALA A 2 -2.96 6.72 -53.40
CA ALA A 2 -2.97 5.66 -52.39
C ALA A 2 -4.24 5.77 -51.54
N ARG A 3 -5.03 4.70 -51.46
CA ARG A 3 -6.27 4.66 -50.67
C ARG A 3 -5.89 4.76 -49.19
N GLY A 4 -6.27 5.85 -48.51
CA GLY A 4 -5.94 6.08 -47.11
C GLY A 4 -6.44 4.97 -46.18
N ARG A 5 -5.93 4.95 -44.94
CA ARG A 5 -6.28 3.94 -43.91
C ARG A 5 -7.79 3.80 -43.79
N LYS A 6 -8.29 2.56 -43.93
CA LYS A 6 -9.70 2.22 -43.78
C LYS A 6 -10.21 2.72 -42.41
N ARG A 7 -11.32 3.46 -42.43
CA ARG A 7 -11.91 4.02 -41.21
C ARG A 7 -12.45 2.90 -40.32
N LYS A 8 -12.31 3.05 -39.00
CA LYS A 8 -12.91 2.16 -38.00
C LYS A 8 -14.46 2.15 -38.17
N ALA A 9 -15.07 0.97 -38.07
CA ALA A 9 -16.52 0.80 -38.18
C ALA A 9 -17.26 1.46 -36.99
N GLY A 10 -18.50 1.90 -37.20
CA GLY A 10 -19.37 2.46 -36.16
C GLY A 10 -20.18 3.68 -36.60
N ARG A 11 -21.26 4.00 -35.85
CA ARG A 11 -22.05 5.23 -36.03
C ARG A 11 -21.18 6.46 -35.76
N ARG A 12 -21.44 7.57 -36.47
CA ARG A 12 -20.65 8.80 -36.38
C ARG A 12 -21.55 10.01 -36.17
N HIS A 13 -21.06 10.98 -35.41
CA HIS A 13 -21.66 12.31 -35.37
C HIS A 13 -21.51 12.98 -36.74
N PRO A 14 -22.31 14.01 -37.06
CA PRO A 14 -22.14 14.82 -38.28
C PRO A 14 -20.72 15.39 -38.45
N SER A 15 -19.99 15.62 -37.35
CA SER A 15 -18.58 16.04 -37.32
C SER A 15 -17.56 14.95 -37.70
N GLY A 16 -18.01 13.72 -38.00
CA GLY A 16 -17.16 12.60 -38.41
C GLY A 16 -16.50 11.82 -37.27
N LYS A 17 -16.60 12.29 -36.01
CA LYS A 17 -16.18 11.52 -34.82
C LYS A 17 -17.07 10.28 -34.65
N LEU A 18 -16.50 9.15 -34.24
CA LEU A 18 -17.29 7.98 -33.87
C LEU A 18 -18.18 8.35 -32.67
N VAL A 19 -19.46 7.97 -32.75
CA VAL A 19 -20.37 8.01 -31.61
C VAL A 19 -19.85 6.95 -30.66
N GLN A 20 -19.34 7.38 -29.52
CA GLN A 20 -19.00 6.44 -28.46
C GLN A 20 -20.30 5.74 -28.03
N PRO A 21 -20.28 4.41 -27.80
CA PRO A 21 -21.42 3.74 -27.22
C PRO A 21 -21.91 4.53 -26.00
N SER A 22 -23.21 4.82 -25.91
CA SER A 22 -23.81 5.53 -24.78
C SER A 22 -23.86 4.69 -23.50
N ALA A 23 -23.12 3.59 -23.46
CA ALA A 23 -22.92 2.82 -22.25
C ALA A 23 -21.97 3.64 -21.38
N ALA A 24 -22.53 4.47 -20.50
CA ALA A 24 -21.81 4.83 -19.30
C ALA A 24 -21.35 3.50 -18.69
N GLU A 25 -20.04 3.27 -18.67
CA GLU A 25 -19.48 2.07 -18.06
C GLU A 25 -20.03 2.00 -16.64
N THR A 26 -20.77 0.94 -16.36
CA THR A 26 -21.28 0.72 -15.02
C THR A 26 -20.09 0.47 -14.10
N GLN A 27 -20.19 0.85 -12.82
CA GLN A 27 -19.15 0.55 -11.83
C GLN A 27 -18.76 -0.94 -11.85
N ARG A 28 -19.73 -1.83 -12.14
CA ARG A 28 -19.52 -3.27 -12.31
C ARG A 28 -18.59 -3.61 -13.47
N GLU A 29 -18.76 -2.98 -14.62
CA GLU A 29 -17.90 -3.20 -15.81
C GLU A 29 -16.49 -2.66 -15.57
N ALA A 30 -16.37 -1.50 -14.92
CA ALA A 30 -15.07 -0.94 -14.53
C ALA A 30 -14.32 -1.85 -13.54
N MET A 31 -15.02 -2.39 -12.54
CA MET A 31 -14.44 -3.29 -11.54
C MET A 31 -14.12 -4.68 -12.08
N ALA A 32 -14.81 -5.15 -13.13
CA ALA A 32 -14.65 -6.50 -13.67
C ALA A 32 -13.19 -6.79 -14.07
N THR A 33 -12.52 -5.83 -14.72
CA THR A 33 -11.12 -5.94 -15.14
C THR A 33 -10.17 -6.15 -13.95
N VAL A 34 -10.38 -5.42 -12.85
CA VAL A 34 -9.56 -5.54 -11.65
C VAL A 34 -9.78 -6.89 -10.97
N LEU A 35 -11.03 -7.33 -10.85
CA LEU A 35 -11.36 -8.62 -10.26
C LEU A 35 -10.82 -9.80 -11.09
N GLU A 36 -10.86 -9.71 -12.42
CA GLU A 36 -10.27 -10.72 -13.31
C GLU A 36 -8.75 -10.74 -13.18
N ALA A 37 -8.11 -9.57 -13.13
CA ALA A 37 -6.67 -9.46 -12.92
C ALA A 37 -6.24 -10.08 -11.58
N ARG A 38 -6.97 -9.81 -10.49
CA ARG A 38 -6.69 -10.41 -9.17
C ARG A 38 -6.81 -11.93 -9.20
N GLN A 39 -7.84 -12.48 -9.83
CA GLN A 39 -7.99 -13.93 -9.97
C GLN A 39 -6.81 -14.57 -10.70
N ARG A 40 -6.39 -13.96 -11.82
CA ARG A 40 -5.27 -14.47 -12.64
C ARG A 40 -3.92 -14.32 -11.96
N HIS A 41 -3.64 -13.19 -11.31
CA HIS A 41 -2.33 -12.92 -10.71
C HIS A 41 -2.15 -13.58 -9.34
N TYR A 42 -3.22 -13.66 -8.54
CA TYR A 42 -3.13 -14.16 -7.17
C TYR A 42 -3.78 -15.53 -6.97
N GLY A 43 -4.33 -16.14 -8.04
CA GLY A 43 -4.93 -17.48 -7.98
C GLY A 43 -6.17 -17.55 -7.09
N VAL A 44 -6.81 -16.42 -6.79
CA VAL A 44 -7.96 -16.34 -5.89
C VAL A 44 -9.27 -16.57 -6.62
N THR A 45 -10.32 -16.99 -5.89
CA THR A 45 -11.67 -17.09 -6.45
C THR A 45 -12.29 -15.72 -6.72
N ALA A 46 -13.30 -15.65 -7.58
CA ALA A 46 -14.04 -14.39 -7.85
C ALA A 46 -14.64 -13.76 -6.58
N ARG A 47 -15.00 -14.57 -5.58
CA ARG A 47 -15.48 -14.09 -4.28
C ARG A 47 -14.35 -13.45 -3.47
N GLN A 48 -13.20 -14.12 -3.38
CA GLN A 48 -12.02 -13.62 -2.68
C GLN A 48 -11.41 -12.40 -3.37
N ALA A 49 -11.47 -12.31 -4.70
CA ALA A 49 -10.96 -11.18 -5.47
C ALA A 49 -11.58 -9.83 -5.07
N ARG A 50 -12.77 -9.85 -4.46
CA ARG A 50 -13.45 -8.66 -3.92
C ARG A 50 -12.89 -8.18 -2.58
N ASP A 51 -12.05 -8.97 -1.92
CA ASP A 51 -11.37 -8.54 -0.70
C ASP A 51 -10.47 -7.34 -1.01
N GLU A 52 -10.65 -6.28 -0.22
CA GLU A 52 -9.92 -5.02 -0.38
C GLU A 52 -8.43 -5.19 -0.11
N ARG A 53 -8.07 -6.12 0.79
CA ARG A 53 -6.68 -6.39 1.20
C ARG A 53 -5.81 -6.81 0.02
N LEU A 54 -6.38 -7.47 -1.00
CA LEU A 54 -5.66 -7.85 -2.22
C LEU A 54 -5.17 -6.64 -3.06
N GLY A 55 -5.66 -5.44 -2.75
CA GLY A 55 -5.24 -4.20 -3.41
C GLY A 55 -3.88 -3.67 -3.00
N THR A 56 -3.25 -4.20 -1.94
CA THR A 56 -1.95 -3.73 -1.41
C THR A 56 -1.03 -4.91 -1.14
N ALA A 57 0.29 -4.70 -1.20
CA ALA A 57 1.26 -5.74 -0.87
C ALA A 57 1.13 -6.21 0.58
N LEU A 58 1.00 -5.25 1.51
CA LEU A 58 0.76 -5.54 2.93
C LEU A 58 -0.52 -6.36 3.13
N GLY A 59 -1.62 -6.00 2.46
CA GLY A 59 -2.88 -6.73 2.57
C GLY A 59 -2.85 -8.12 1.92
N ARG A 60 -2.03 -8.33 0.88
CA ARG A 60 -1.81 -9.68 0.32
C ARG A 60 -1.11 -10.61 1.31
N LEU A 61 -0.14 -10.13 2.08
CA LEU A 61 0.48 -10.91 3.15
C LEU A 61 -0.53 -11.29 4.25
N ALA A 62 -1.38 -10.34 4.64
CA ALA A 62 -2.44 -10.59 5.62
C ALA A 62 -3.52 -11.55 5.10
N PHE A 63 -3.88 -11.45 3.81
CA PHE A 63 -4.81 -12.37 3.17
C PHE A 63 -4.26 -13.80 3.09
N GLY A 64 -2.96 -13.95 2.87
CA GLY A 64 -2.26 -15.24 2.89
C GLY A 64 -1.86 -15.74 4.29
N GLU A 65 -2.30 -15.07 5.36
CA GLU A 65 -1.98 -15.39 6.76
C GLU A 65 -0.46 -15.43 7.07
N VAL A 66 0.35 -14.73 6.27
CA VAL A 66 1.80 -14.59 6.51
C VAL A 66 2.08 -13.62 7.66
N ILE A 67 1.21 -12.63 7.83
CA ILE A 67 1.23 -11.68 8.94
C ILE A 67 -0.12 -11.70 9.66
N THR A 68 -0.12 -11.35 10.94
CA THR A 68 -1.34 -11.32 11.76
C THR A 68 -2.19 -10.08 11.48
N SER A 69 -3.43 -10.06 11.99
CA SER A 69 -4.33 -8.90 11.94
C SER A 69 -3.71 -7.66 12.59
N GLU A 70 -2.98 -7.83 13.69
CA GLU A 70 -2.34 -6.76 14.42
C GLU A 70 -1.15 -6.20 13.66
N GLN A 71 -0.32 -7.08 13.09
CA GLN A 71 0.79 -6.69 12.22
C GLN A 71 0.28 -5.94 10.99
N TYR A 72 -0.84 -6.40 10.41
CA TYR A 72 -1.52 -5.70 9.31
C TYR A 72 -2.01 -4.31 9.72
N ALA A 73 -2.66 -4.18 10.88
CA ALA A 73 -3.12 -2.90 11.42
C ALA A 73 -1.94 -1.95 11.74
N ALA A 74 -0.86 -2.49 12.30
CA ALA A 74 0.36 -1.74 12.59
C ALA A 74 1.02 -1.22 11.32
N GLY A 75 1.12 -2.06 10.28
CA GLY A 75 1.64 -1.66 8.98
C GLY A 75 0.81 -0.54 8.34
N GLN A 76 -0.53 -0.64 8.39
CA GLN A 76 -1.39 0.43 7.87
C GLN A 76 -1.20 1.76 8.64
N LYS A 77 -1.11 1.70 9.96
CA LYS A 77 -0.88 2.88 10.80
C LYS A 77 0.50 3.49 10.55
N TYR A 78 1.52 2.66 10.32
CA TYR A 78 2.84 3.13 9.90
C TYR A 78 2.80 3.84 8.55
N ALA A 79 2.11 3.29 7.54
CA ALA A 79 1.94 3.94 6.23
C ALA A 79 1.30 5.33 6.38
N GLU A 80 0.22 5.43 7.17
CA GLU A 80 -0.48 6.68 7.43
C GLU A 80 0.45 7.72 8.07
N ILE A 81 1.15 7.34 9.15
CA ILE A 81 2.05 8.23 9.87
C ILE A 81 3.20 8.69 8.97
N HIS A 82 3.87 7.77 8.27
CA HIS A 82 4.95 8.09 7.34
C HIS A 82 4.48 9.09 6.29
N HIS A 83 3.31 8.82 5.70
CA HIS A 83 2.80 9.66 4.64
C HIS A 83 2.43 11.06 5.14
N ARG A 84 1.71 11.13 6.26
CA ARG A 84 1.32 12.39 6.91
C ARG A 84 2.54 13.20 7.34
N HIS A 85 3.59 12.55 7.85
CA HIS A 85 4.84 13.18 8.20
C HIS A 85 5.49 13.88 7.00
N HIS A 86 5.61 13.18 5.87
CA HIS A 86 6.17 13.77 4.65
C HIS A 86 5.31 14.93 4.11
N ALA A 87 3.99 14.76 4.10
CA ALA A 87 3.06 15.80 3.65
C ALA A 87 3.16 17.08 4.52
N VAL A 88 3.20 16.94 5.85
CA VAL A 88 3.31 18.07 6.79
C VAL A 88 4.68 18.75 6.70
N LEU A 89 5.76 18.00 6.47
CA LEU A 89 7.09 18.59 6.32
C LEU A 89 7.39 19.12 4.91
N GLY A 90 6.48 18.93 3.95
CA GLY A 90 6.71 19.27 2.55
C GLY A 90 7.83 18.44 1.91
N TRP A 91 8.08 17.25 2.44
CA TRP A 91 9.07 16.33 1.89
C TRP A 91 8.48 15.57 0.70
N PRO A 92 9.31 15.20 -0.29
CA PRO A 92 8.84 14.41 -1.41
C PRO A 92 8.27 13.07 -0.91
N MET A 93 7.14 12.68 -1.48
CA MET A 93 6.58 11.35 -1.27
C MET A 93 7.41 10.31 -2.04
N PRO A 94 7.59 9.09 -1.50
CA PRO A 94 8.23 8.04 -2.26
C PRO A 94 7.38 7.65 -3.47
N PHE A 95 8.03 7.30 -4.58
CA PHE A 95 7.39 6.74 -5.76
C PHE A 95 8.06 5.42 -6.13
N PRO A 96 7.30 4.31 -6.29
CA PRO A 96 5.86 4.20 -6.07
C PRO A 96 5.45 4.42 -4.60
N ALA A 97 4.25 4.95 -4.38
CA ALA A 97 3.66 5.14 -3.05
C ALA A 97 2.62 4.05 -2.79
N SER A 98 2.50 3.57 -1.55
CA SER A 98 1.43 2.65 -1.18
C SER A 98 0.05 3.27 -1.28
N VAL A 99 -0.94 2.44 -1.63
CA VAL A 99 -2.36 2.87 -1.74
C VAL A 99 -2.84 3.46 -0.42
N THR A 100 -2.47 2.85 0.71
CA THR A 100 -2.76 3.40 2.05
C THR A 100 -2.17 4.80 2.22
N GLY A 101 -0.92 5.01 1.79
CA GLY A 101 -0.31 6.34 1.80
C GLY A 101 -1.07 7.34 0.90
N ILE A 102 -1.44 6.96 -0.32
CA ILE A 102 -2.19 7.82 -1.24
C ILE A 102 -3.55 8.22 -0.65
N LEU A 103 -4.27 7.27 -0.04
CA LEU A 103 -5.56 7.52 0.62
C LEU A 103 -5.41 8.39 1.87
N ALA A 104 -4.32 8.26 2.63
CA ALA A 104 -4.05 9.08 3.80
C ALA A 104 -3.83 10.57 3.47
N SER A 105 -3.57 10.92 2.20
CA SER A 105 -3.46 12.30 1.70
C SER A 105 -4.67 12.78 0.91
N ASP A 106 -5.82 12.10 0.99
CA ASP A 106 -6.99 12.40 0.17
C ASP A 106 -6.69 12.41 -1.35
N GLY A 107 -5.64 11.70 -1.79
CA GLY A 107 -5.18 11.71 -3.17
C GLY A 107 -4.49 13.01 -3.63
N VAL A 108 -4.21 13.96 -2.72
CA VAL A 108 -3.56 15.24 -3.05
C VAL A 108 -2.04 15.07 -3.12
N LEU A 109 -1.54 14.88 -4.34
CA LEU A 109 -0.11 14.88 -4.65
C LEU A 109 0.36 16.33 -4.93
N GLY A 110 0.46 17.15 -3.89
CA GLY A 110 0.96 18.53 -4.00
C GLY A 110 0.31 19.50 -3.03
N GLY A 111 1.10 20.08 -2.12
CA GLY A 111 0.62 20.98 -1.08
C GLY A 111 0.19 22.34 -1.62
N SER A 112 -1.10 22.50 -1.92
CA SER A 112 -1.73 23.81 -2.14
C SER A 112 -2.51 24.28 -0.89
N GLY A 113 -2.05 23.90 0.30
CA GLY A 113 -2.65 24.28 1.58
C GLY A 113 -1.90 25.42 2.26
N ALA A 114 -2.55 26.07 3.23
CA ALA A 114 -1.86 26.96 4.17
C ALA A 114 -0.70 26.20 4.85
N PRO A 115 0.44 26.86 5.12
CA PRO A 115 1.57 26.20 5.77
C PRO A 115 1.11 25.61 7.12
N PRO A 116 1.51 24.37 7.42
CA PRO A 116 1.08 23.71 8.65
C PRO A 116 1.56 24.48 9.87
N SER A 117 0.75 24.46 10.93
CA SER A 117 1.11 25.13 12.19
C SER A 117 2.39 24.52 12.77
N ARG A 118 3.17 25.34 13.48
CA ARG A 118 4.39 24.89 14.16
C ARG A 118 4.11 23.75 15.13
N GLU A 119 2.99 23.82 15.86
CA GLU A 119 2.56 22.78 16.78
C GLU A 119 2.30 21.44 16.07
N LEU A 120 1.64 21.46 14.91
CA LEU A 120 1.38 20.26 14.12
C LEU A 120 2.70 19.64 13.62
N VAL A 121 3.62 20.47 13.14
CA VAL A 121 4.96 20.04 12.70
C VAL A 121 5.72 19.37 13.84
N GLU A 122 5.78 20.01 15.02
CA GLU A 122 6.48 19.45 16.18
C GLU A 122 5.82 18.16 16.68
N LYS A 123 4.48 18.09 16.67
CA LYS A 123 3.74 16.86 17.00
C LYS A 123 4.06 15.72 16.04
N MET A 124 4.06 15.99 14.73
CA MET A 124 4.38 14.97 13.72
C MET A 124 5.83 14.51 13.81
N ARG A 125 6.78 15.42 14.07
CA ARG A 125 8.19 15.05 14.29
C ARG A 125 8.36 14.15 15.50
N ARG A 126 7.71 14.45 16.63
CA ARG A 126 7.74 13.59 17.81
C ARG A 126 7.12 12.21 17.54
N HIS A 127 5.97 12.19 16.87
CA HIS A 127 5.27 10.95 16.59
C HIS A 127 6.04 10.05 15.62
N TYR A 128 6.59 10.62 14.55
CA TYR A 128 7.44 9.88 13.61
C TYR A 128 8.80 9.53 14.20
N GLY A 129 9.37 10.37 15.07
CA GLY A 129 10.59 10.06 15.81
C GLY A 129 10.46 8.78 16.63
N ALA A 130 9.35 8.60 17.35
CA ALA A 130 9.09 7.36 18.09
C ALA A 130 9.02 6.11 17.18
N VAL A 131 8.52 6.26 15.94
CA VAL A 131 8.54 5.19 14.95
C VAL A 131 9.98 4.88 14.53
N LEU A 132 10.78 5.89 14.20
CA LEU A 132 12.19 5.72 13.82
C LEU A 132 12.99 5.04 14.95
N ASP A 133 12.78 5.44 16.21
CA ASP A 133 13.45 4.83 17.37
C ASP A 133 13.17 3.32 17.45
N VAL A 134 11.93 2.90 17.19
CA VAL A 134 11.55 1.47 17.16
C VAL A 134 12.19 0.75 15.98
N LEU A 135 12.18 1.35 14.78
CA LEU A 135 12.82 0.76 13.59
C LEU A 135 14.33 0.57 13.81
N ASP A 136 15.02 1.59 14.32
CA ASP A 136 16.46 1.58 14.60
C ASP A 136 16.82 0.59 15.72
N GLN A 137 15.94 0.41 16.72
CA GLN A 137 16.12 -0.62 17.73
C GLN A 137 16.01 -2.02 17.14
N CYS A 138 14.99 -2.27 16.31
CA CYS A 138 14.82 -3.57 15.64
C CYS A 138 16.01 -3.93 14.74
N ASP A 139 16.55 -2.95 14.02
CA ASP A 139 17.73 -3.14 13.18
C ASP A 139 18.97 -3.51 14.00
N ARG A 140 19.20 -2.82 15.14
CA ARG A 140 20.31 -3.15 16.05
C ARG A 140 20.18 -4.54 16.64
N ASP A 141 18.98 -4.95 17.02
CA ASP A 141 18.70 -6.29 17.57
C ASP A 141 18.88 -7.40 16.53
N ARG A 142 18.98 -7.04 15.24
CA ARG A 142 19.06 -7.96 14.09
C ARG A 142 20.30 -7.77 13.23
N LEU A 143 21.32 -7.06 13.71
CA LEU A 143 22.51 -6.73 12.94
C LEU A 143 23.22 -7.96 12.35
N ASP A 144 23.29 -9.06 13.13
CA ASP A 144 23.94 -10.31 12.74
C ASP A 144 22.96 -11.39 12.23
N ALA A 145 21.67 -11.05 12.13
CA ALA A 145 20.65 -11.99 11.66
C ALA A 145 20.69 -12.11 10.12
N PRO A 146 20.36 -13.29 9.55
CA PRO A 146 20.22 -13.42 8.12
C PRO A 146 19.05 -12.57 7.59
N GLY A 147 19.15 -12.15 6.33
CA GLY A 147 18.13 -11.33 5.66
C GLY A 147 18.45 -9.84 5.69
N LYS A 148 17.50 -9.03 5.23
CA LYS A 148 17.63 -7.57 5.25
C LYS A 148 17.22 -7.01 6.61
N ALA A 149 17.67 -5.78 6.87
CA ALA A 149 17.30 -5.01 8.05
C ALA A 149 15.77 -4.85 8.16
N PRO A 150 15.17 -5.07 9.35
CA PRO A 150 13.73 -4.91 9.57
C PRO A 150 13.17 -3.56 9.09
N SER A 151 13.86 -2.44 9.34
CA SER A 151 13.43 -1.11 8.90
C SER A 151 13.28 -1.00 7.38
N VAL A 152 14.24 -1.56 6.64
CA VAL A 152 14.25 -1.59 5.17
C VAL A 152 13.09 -2.42 4.64
N LEU A 153 12.80 -3.56 5.28
CA LEU A 153 11.69 -4.43 4.90
C LEU A 153 10.34 -3.75 5.16
N ALA A 154 10.17 -3.12 6.33
CA ALA A 154 8.98 -2.35 6.64
C ALA A 154 8.77 -1.21 5.64
N TYR A 155 9.81 -0.43 5.33
CA TYR A 155 9.72 0.66 4.36
C TYR A 155 9.36 0.17 2.94
N ARG A 156 10.04 -0.87 2.44
CA ARG A 156 9.78 -1.44 1.10
C ARG A 156 8.35 -1.96 0.96
N LEU A 157 7.86 -2.71 1.95
CA LEU A 157 6.51 -3.24 1.91
C LEU A 157 5.46 -2.14 2.10
N VAL A 158 5.61 -1.33 3.15
CA VAL A 158 4.53 -0.46 3.63
C VAL A 158 4.51 0.89 2.91
N CYS A 159 5.67 1.46 2.61
CA CYS A 159 5.77 2.78 1.99
C CYS A 159 5.84 2.69 0.46
N LEU A 160 6.55 1.68 -0.07
CA LEU A 160 6.72 1.48 -1.52
C LEU A 160 5.73 0.49 -2.14
N ASP A 161 4.94 -0.22 -1.33
CA ASP A 161 4.03 -1.29 -1.77
C ASP A 161 4.73 -2.39 -2.58
N GLU A 162 6.00 -2.66 -2.27
CA GLU A 162 6.76 -3.71 -2.93
C GLU A 162 6.13 -5.08 -2.65
N ASP A 163 5.95 -5.88 -3.71
CA ASP A 163 5.39 -7.22 -3.58
C ASP A 163 6.33 -8.16 -2.82
N ALA A 164 5.88 -8.62 -1.65
CA ALA A 164 6.63 -9.52 -0.77
C ALA A 164 6.36 -11.00 -1.02
N GLY A 165 5.57 -11.36 -2.03
CA GLY A 165 5.19 -12.75 -2.32
C GLY A 165 6.36 -13.69 -2.62
N GLY A 166 7.53 -13.15 -3.00
CA GLY A 166 8.76 -13.90 -3.25
C GLY A 166 9.89 -13.64 -2.26
N TRP A 167 9.62 -12.99 -1.12
CA TRP A 167 10.66 -12.68 -0.15
C TRP A 167 11.16 -13.95 0.57
N PRO A 168 12.47 -14.06 0.86
CA PRO A 168 13.01 -15.16 1.65
C PRO A 168 12.38 -15.24 3.05
N GLN A 169 12.31 -16.43 3.62
CA GLN A 169 11.73 -16.63 4.95
C GLN A 169 12.39 -15.76 6.04
N ALA A 170 13.71 -15.55 5.97
CA ALA A 170 14.44 -14.67 6.89
C ALA A 170 13.95 -13.21 6.82
N ASP A 171 13.67 -12.72 5.62
CA ASP A 171 13.11 -11.37 5.40
C ASP A 171 11.69 -11.30 5.98
N LEU A 172 10.85 -12.33 5.79
CA LEU A 172 9.51 -12.38 6.37
C LEU A 172 9.53 -12.41 7.91
N THR A 173 10.48 -13.14 8.51
CA THR A 173 10.66 -13.18 9.96
C THR A 173 11.11 -11.83 10.53
N ASN A 174 12.05 -11.15 9.86
CA ASN A 174 12.49 -9.82 10.27
C ASN A 174 11.38 -8.77 10.11
N LEU A 175 10.59 -8.88 9.04
CA LEU A 175 9.40 -8.05 8.82
C LEU A 175 8.36 -8.26 9.94
N ALA A 176 8.03 -9.50 10.28
CA ALA A 176 7.06 -9.80 11.33
C ALA A 176 7.48 -9.20 12.68
N LEU A 177 8.78 -9.26 13.00
CA LEU A 177 9.31 -8.68 14.24
C LEU A 177 9.10 -7.17 14.32
N VAL A 178 9.41 -6.44 13.25
CA VAL A 178 9.24 -4.98 13.27
C VAL A 178 7.77 -4.58 13.26
N LEU A 179 6.90 -5.35 12.60
CA LEU A 179 5.45 -5.13 12.66
C LEU A 179 4.88 -5.40 14.07
N ASP A 180 5.39 -6.41 14.78
CA ASP A 180 5.06 -6.64 16.19
C ASP A 180 5.50 -5.45 17.07
N ALA A 181 6.74 -4.98 16.90
CA ALA A 181 7.25 -3.84 17.66
C ALA A 181 6.46 -2.54 17.38
N LEU A 182 6.03 -2.33 16.13
CA LEU A 182 5.15 -1.23 15.77
C LEU A 182 3.74 -1.40 16.35
N ALA A 183 3.21 -2.63 16.38
CA ALA A 183 1.92 -2.91 17.03
C ALA A 183 1.95 -2.53 18.52
N ASP A 184 3.04 -2.89 19.20
CA ASP A 184 3.27 -2.55 20.62
C ASP A 184 3.37 -1.03 20.80
N LEU A 185 4.15 -0.32 19.97
CA LEU A 185 4.24 1.15 19.98
C LEU A 185 2.86 1.81 19.82
N PHE A 186 2.02 1.25 18.95
CA PHE A 186 0.72 1.79 18.62
C PHE A 186 -0.40 1.36 19.57
N GLY A 187 -0.12 0.47 20.54
CA GLY A 187 -1.09 -0.09 21.47
C GLY A 187 -2.15 -0.95 20.78
N ILE A 188 -1.79 -1.62 19.68
CA ILE A 188 -2.70 -2.52 18.96
C ILE A 188 -2.73 -3.84 19.72
N ALA A 189 -3.87 -4.17 20.32
CA ALA A 189 -4.01 -5.37 21.14
C ALA A 189 -3.70 -6.63 20.34
N ARG A 190 -2.80 -7.49 20.88
CA ARG A 190 -2.54 -8.84 20.36
C ARG A 190 -3.74 -9.71 20.69
N ASP A 191 -4.65 -9.93 19.75
CA ASP A 191 -5.64 -10.97 19.95
C ASP A 191 -4.89 -12.31 20.05
N ALA A 192 -5.18 -13.05 21.11
CA ALA A 192 -4.43 -14.22 21.56
C ALA A 192 -4.65 -15.47 20.67
N HIS A 193 -4.55 -15.33 19.35
CA HIS A 193 -4.48 -16.45 18.42
C HIS A 193 -3.09 -16.58 17.81
N ARG A 194 -2.15 -17.00 18.67
CA ARG A 194 -0.84 -17.51 18.28
C ARG A 194 -1.00 -18.87 17.58
N LYS A 195 -1.26 -18.84 16.28
CA LYS A 195 -0.79 -19.82 15.29
C LYS A 195 -0.40 -18.96 14.10
N VAL A 196 0.88 -18.83 13.82
CA VAL A 196 1.53 -19.31 12.59
C VAL A 196 3.04 -19.07 12.78
N LEU A 197 3.84 -19.95 12.16
CA LEU A 197 5.31 -20.12 12.24
C LEU A 197 5.80 -21.20 13.23
N THR A 198 5.39 -22.44 12.97
CA THR A 198 6.25 -23.63 13.11
C THR A 198 6.49 -24.20 11.73
#